data_AF-A0A7Y4RSP6-F1
#
_entry.id   AF-A0A7Y4RSP6-F1
#
_cell.length_a   1.000
_cell.length_b   1.000
_cell.length_c   1.000
_cell.angle_alpha   90.00
_cell.angle_beta   90.00
_cell.angle_gamma   90.00
#
_symmetry.space_group_name_H-M   'P 1'
#
loop_
_entity.id
_entity.type
_entity.pdbx_description
1 polymer ?
#
loop_
_entity_poly.entity_id
_entity_poly.type
_entity_poly.pdbx_seq_one_letter_code
_entity_poly.pdbx_strand_id
1 'polypeptide(L)'
;MASRPSADFLRGRRIDPVAITGTETVADLIDNAFLAYNAGRLREGCVLFTERMLAPEVTVGMSLTGAMTPAGLGMSTIVPLLEAGFVDWIISTGANLYHDAHFGLGLALHQGTPFANDVELRDKGVVRIYDIFFDYDVLLSTDAFVREVSARDEFQRSMSSAEYHYLLGGYVREREKALGLSRRSLLAVAHELEVPIYTSSPGDSSIGMNVAELALAGGKLQFDVSADVNETAAIVLEAKRTGGKSGALIVGGGSPKNFLLQTEPQIQEVLGIDERGHDFFLQLTDARPDTGGLSGATPGEAVSWGKIDPDMLPGTVVCYMDNTVSLPLLTAYAKARREPRPLKRLMGKREAMMQRLVAEYRAALAFRDERAHTAQWRIAE
;
A
#
# COMPACT_ATOMS: atom_id res chain seq x y z
N MET A 1 -24.75 -27.83 -41.69
CA MET A 1 -23.72 -27.63 -40.65
C MET A 1 -24.41 -27.08 -39.42
N ALA A 2 -24.38 -27.78 -38.28
CA ALA A 2 -24.88 -27.23 -37.03
C ALA A 2 -24.10 -25.94 -36.70
N SER A 3 -24.81 -24.86 -36.36
CA SER A 3 -24.16 -23.60 -35.96
C SER A 3 -23.26 -23.87 -34.76
N ARG A 4 -21.97 -23.59 -34.89
CA ARG A 4 -21.05 -23.69 -33.76
C ARG A 4 -21.45 -22.62 -32.73
N PRO A 5 -21.55 -22.93 -31.43
CA PRO A 5 -21.98 -21.99 -30.37
C PRO A 5 -20.87 -20.99 -30.02
N SER A 6 -20.33 -20.29 -31.02
CA SER A 6 -19.23 -19.32 -30.87
C SER A 6 -19.70 -17.96 -30.34
N ALA A 7 -20.99 -17.66 -30.44
CA ALA A 7 -21.58 -16.40 -30.00
C ALA A 7 -21.33 -16.12 -28.50
N ASP A 8 -21.22 -17.18 -27.68
CA ASP A 8 -20.98 -17.04 -26.24
C ASP A 8 -19.55 -16.61 -25.92
N PHE A 9 -18.60 -16.94 -26.79
CA PHE A 9 -17.17 -16.62 -26.64
C PHE A 9 -16.78 -15.30 -27.32
N LEU A 10 -17.58 -14.79 -28.27
CA LEU A 10 -17.30 -13.58 -29.05
C LEU A 10 -18.02 -12.33 -28.52
N ARG A 11 -18.32 -12.28 -27.21
CA ARG A 11 -19.03 -11.17 -26.55
C ARG A 11 -18.12 -10.02 -26.11
N GLY A 12 -16.81 -10.21 -26.13
CA GLY A 12 -15.83 -9.19 -25.73
C GLY A 12 -15.79 -8.01 -26.69
N ARG A 13 -15.19 -6.90 -26.24
CA ARG A 13 -14.95 -5.74 -27.10
C ARG A 13 -14.16 -6.17 -28.34
N ARG A 14 -14.65 -5.78 -29.51
CA ARG A 14 -13.95 -6.00 -30.78
C ARG A 14 -12.59 -5.30 -30.74
N ILE A 15 -11.55 -5.97 -31.21
CA ILE A 15 -10.23 -5.37 -31.41
C ILE A 15 -10.29 -4.51 -32.68
N ASP A 16 -10.57 -3.22 -32.48
CA ASP A 16 -10.73 -2.24 -33.55
C ASP A 16 -10.38 -0.83 -33.01
N PRO A 17 -9.11 -0.58 -32.63
CA PRO A 17 -8.71 0.71 -32.09
C PRO A 17 -8.68 1.78 -33.18
N VAL A 18 -9.00 3.01 -32.82
CA VAL A 18 -8.76 4.18 -33.68
C VAL A 18 -7.26 4.49 -33.69
N ALA A 19 -6.72 4.93 -34.83
CA ALA A 19 -5.31 5.32 -34.94
C ALA A 19 -4.98 6.48 -33.99
N ILE A 20 -3.84 6.37 -33.29
CA ILE A 20 -3.36 7.41 -32.36
C ILE A 20 -2.91 8.63 -33.15
N THR A 21 -3.43 9.80 -32.79
CA THR A 21 -3.19 11.07 -33.48
C THR A 21 -2.20 11.98 -32.76
N GLY A 22 -1.93 11.72 -31.48
CA GLY A 22 -1.05 12.52 -30.62
C GLY A 22 -1.78 13.58 -29.81
N THR A 23 -3.12 13.65 -29.87
CA THR A 23 -3.95 14.57 -29.08
C THR A 23 -4.70 13.88 -27.94
N GLU A 24 -4.65 12.55 -27.88
CA GLU A 24 -5.32 11.74 -26.87
C GLU A 24 -4.76 11.99 -25.47
N THR A 25 -5.64 12.03 -24.46
CA THR A 25 -5.18 11.95 -23.08
C THR A 25 -4.69 10.54 -22.75
N VAL A 26 -3.95 10.37 -21.66
CA VAL A 26 -3.55 9.04 -21.16
C VAL A 26 -4.77 8.13 -20.97
N ALA A 27 -5.88 8.67 -20.47
CA ALA A 27 -7.09 7.90 -20.26
C ALA A 27 -7.70 7.44 -21.60
N ASP A 28 -7.70 8.31 -22.62
CA ASP A 28 -8.19 7.96 -23.95
C ASP A 28 -7.30 6.89 -24.62
N LEU A 29 -5.98 6.95 -24.42
CA LEU A 29 -5.06 5.90 -24.90
C LEU A 29 -5.35 4.54 -24.27
N ILE A 30 -5.58 4.52 -22.95
CA ILE A 30 -5.94 3.29 -22.21
C ILE A 30 -7.29 2.76 -22.70
N ASP A 31 -8.29 3.63 -22.87
CA ASP A 31 -9.61 3.23 -23.36
C ASP A 31 -9.58 2.75 -24.82
N ASN A 32 -8.74 3.33 -25.66
CA ASN A 32 -8.72 3.03 -27.10
C ASN A 32 -7.79 1.86 -27.47
N ALA A 33 -6.52 1.91 -27.04
CA ALA A 33 -5.47 1.06 -27.59
C ALA A 33 -5.08 -0.11 -26.68
N PHE A 34 -5.39 -0.07 -25.39
CA PHE A 34 -4.98 -1.09 -24.43
C PHE A 34 -5.98 -2.26 -24.44
N LEU A 35 -6.06 -2.97 -25.57
CA LEU A 35 -7.14 -3.93 -25.83
C LEU A 35 -6.80 -5.39 -25.50
N ALA A 36 -5.52 -5.75 -25.40
CA ALA A 36 -5.07 -7.14 -25.19
C ALA A 36 -3.78 -7.25 -24.37
N TYR A 37 -3.47 -8.46 -23.90
CA TYR A 37 -2.28 -8.79 -23.08
C TYR A 37 -2.15 -7.90 -21.83
N ASN A 38 -0.93 -7.60 -21.37
CA ASN A 38 -0.71 -6.81 -20.17
C ASN A 38 -1.27 -5.38 -20.27
N ALA A 39 -1.33 -4.79 -21.48
CA ALA A 39 -2.01 -3.52 -21.69
C ALA A 39 -3.52 -3.65 -21.41
N GLY A 40 -4.16 -4.68 -21.98
CA GLY A 40 -5.56 -5.02 -21.69
C GLY A 40 -5.84 -5.22 -20.20
N ARG A 41 -4.94 -5.92 -19.50
CA ARG A 41 -5.02 -6.10 -18.04
C ARG A 41 -4.90 -4.78 -17.29
N LEU A 42 -4.00 -3.88 -17.71
CA LEU A 42 -3.90 -2.54 -17.11
C LEU A 42 -5.17 -1.72 -17.35
N ARG A 43 -5.80 -1.79 -18.53
CA ARG A 43 -7.10 -1.15 -18.79
C ARG A 43 -8.18 -1.70 -17.84
N GLU A 44 -8.27 -3.01 -17.71
CA GLU A 44 -9.21 -3.65 -16.79
C GLU A 44 -8.96 -3.25 -15.33
N GLY A 45 -7.69 -3.09 -14.93
CA GLY A 45 -7.32 -2.59 -13.61
C GLY A 45 -7.73 -1.13 -13.39
N CYS A 46 -7.53 -0.29 -14.41
CA CYS A 46 -8.00 1.11 -14.38
C CYS A 46 -9.51 1.18 -14.21
N VAL A 47 -10.26 0.42 -15.01
CA VAL A 47 -11.73 0.33 -14.93
C VAL A 47 -12.19 -0.20 -13.56
N LEU A 48 -11.60 -1.31 -13.08
CA LEU A 48 -11.89 -1.86 -11.75
C LEU A 48 -11.68 -0.81 -10.66
N PHE A 49 -10.55 -0.12 -10.69
CA PHE A 49 -10.23 0.89 -9.70
C PHE A 49 -11.26 2.02 -9.73
N THR A 50 -11.50 2.63 -10.89
CA THR A 50 -12.35 3.83 -11.00
C THR A 50 -13.84 3.57 -10.86
N GLU A 51 -14.34 2.46 -11.39
CA GLU A 51 -15.77 2.20 -11.43
C GLU A 51 -16.27 1.46 -10.19
N ARG A 52 -15.40 0.65 -9.55
CA ARG A 52 -15.77 -0.22 -8.44
C ARG A 52 -15.06 0.14 -7.15
N MET A 53 -13.73 0.17 -7.13
CA MET A 53 -12.97 0.41 -5.88
C MET A 53 -13.12 1.84 -5.37
N LEU A 54 -13.37 2.82 -6.25
CA LEU A 54 -13.63 4.21 -5.89
C LEU A 54 -15.12 4.54 -5.69
N ALA A 55 -15.97 3.52 -5.50
CA ALA A 55 -17.34 3.75 -5.04
C ALA A 55 -17.34 4.33 -3.60
N PRO A 56 -18.30 5.22 -3.25
CA PRO A 56 -18.26 5.97 -1.99
C PRO A 56 -18.17 5.11 -0.72
N GLU A 57 -18.78 3.93 -0.75
CA GLU A 57 -18.85 2.98 0.36
C GLU A 57 -17.59 2.10 0.54
N VAL A 58 -16.65 2.14 -0.41
CA VAL A 58 -15.46 1.29 -0.36
C VAL A 58 -14.37 1.95 0.48
N THR A 59 -13.69 1.19 1.33
CA THR A 59 -12.46 1.60 2.01
C THR A 59 -11.27 0.98 1.27
N VAL A 60 -10.42 1.81 0.67
CA VAL A 60 -9.29 1.37 -0.17
C VAL A 60 -8.00 1.37 0.64
N GLY A 61 -7.45 0.18 0.85
CA GLY A 61 -6.10 0.00 1.39
C GLY A 61 -5.09 -0.18 0.27
N MET A 62 -3.94 0.48 0.38
CA MET A 62 -2.85 0.36 -0.57
C MET A 62 -1.64 -0.32 0.06
N SER A 63 -1.03 -1.29 -0.63
CA SER A 63 0.31 -1.77 -0.26
C SER A 63 1.34 -1.22 -1.24
N LEU A 64 2.51 -0.82 -0.70
CA LEU A 64 3.59 -0.19 -1.46
C LEU A 64 4.93 -0.87 -1.17
N THR A 65 5.55 -1.42 -2.22
CA THR A 65 6.86 -2.07 -2.15
C THR A 65 7.77 -1.70 -3.32
N GLY A 66 9.04 -2.06 -3.21
CA GLY A 66 10.08 -1.63 -4.14
C GLY A 66 10.55 -0.20 -3.84
N ALA A 67 11.38 0.36 -4.72
CA ALA A 67 11.93 1.70 -4.59
C ALA A 67 11.01 2.76 -5.22
N MET A 68 9.78 2.90 -4.72
CA MET A 68 8.74 3.72 -5.35
C MET A 68 8.89 5.21 -5.02
N THR A 69 9.01 5.55 -3.73
CA THR A 69 9.17 6.93 -3.30
C THR A 69 10.51 7.55 -3.75
N PRO A 70 11.69 6.87 -3.70
CA PRO A 70 12.91 7.46 -4.25
C PRO A 70 12.84 7.68 -5.77
N ALA A 71 12.03 6.89 -6.48
CA ALA A 71 11.73 7.10 -7.91
C ALA A 71 10.75 8.27 -8.17
N GLY A 72 10.34 9.00 -7.12
CA GLY A 72 9.44 10.15 -7.21
C GLY A 72 7.95 9.80 -7.24
N LEU A 73 7.56 8.52 -7.17
CA LEU A 73 6.15 8.12 -7.22
C LEU A 73 5.35 8.58 -5.98
N GLY A 74 6.02 8.83 -4.85
CA GLY A 74 5.37 9.43 -3.68
C GLY A 74 4.65 10.74 -4.03
N MET A 75 5.39 11.71 -4.56
CA MET A 75 4.85 13.01 -4.95
C MET A 75 4.10 13.01 -6.29
N SER A 76 4.50 12.19 -7.26
CA SER A 76 3.92 12.22 -8.61
C SER A 76 2.65 11.39 -8.76
N THR A 77 2.44 10.37 -7.92
CA THR A 77 1.29 9.46 -8.04
C THR A 77 0.51 9.28 -6.76
N ILE A 78 1.17 8.97 -5.64
CA ILE A 78 0.49 8.57 -4.39
C ILE A 78 -0.15 9.78 -3.72
N VAL A 79 0.56 10.90 -3.60
CA VAL A 79 0.01 12.15 -3.05
C VAL A 79 -1.26 12.59 -3.79
N PRO A 80 -1.30 12.67 -5.13
CA PRO A 80 -2.54 12.95 -5.86
C PRO A 80 -3.70 11.98 -5.59
N LEU A 81 -3.41 10.69 -5.37
CA LEU A 81 -4.42 9.70 -4.99
C LEU A 81 -4.96 9.97 -3.57
N LEU A 82 -4.09 10.30 -2.61
CA LEU A 82 -4.50 10.65 -1.25
C LEU A 82 -5.35 11.92 -1.22
N GLU A 83 -4.94 12.97 -1.92
CA GLU A 83 -5.68 14.24 -1.98
C GLU A 83 -7.06 14.08 -2.64
N ALA A 84 -7.20 13.16 -3.59
CA ALA A 84 -8.49 12.80 -4.18
C ALA A 84 -9.33 11.87 -3.29
N GLY A 85 -8.80 11.44 -2.14
CA GLY A 85 -9.38 10.46 -1.25
C GLY A 85 -9.38 9.05 -1.81
N PHE A 86 -8.68 8.74 -2.90
CA PHE A 86 -8.75 7.45 -3.60
C PHE A 86 -8.07 6.30 -2.87
N VAL A 87 -7.25 6.60 -1.86
CA VAL A 87 -6.63 5.64 -0.95
C VAL A 87 -6.86 6.13 0.48
N ASP A 88 -7.35 5.24 1.35
CA ASP A 88 -7.74 5.60 2.73
C ASP A 88 -6.69 5.23 3.78
N TRP A 89 -5.85 4.24 3.48
CA TRP A 89 -4.77 3.78 4.36
C TRP A 89 -3.70 3.05 3.54
N ILE A 90 -2.47 3.01 4.05
CA ILE A 90 -1.31 2.44 3.35
C ILE A 90 -0.58 1.46 4.26
N ILE A 91 -0.05 0.39 3.68
CA ILE A 91 1.09 -0.35 4.24
C ILE A 91 2.27 -0.19 3.30
N SER A 92 3.39 0.30 3.82
CA SER A 92 4.62 0.52 3.05
C SER A 92 5.79 -0.27 3.64
N THR A 93 6.87 -0.39 2.88
CA THR A 93 8.17 -0.70 3.50
C THR A 93 8.70 0.55 4.20
N GLY A 94 9.42 0.38 5.32
CA GLY A 94 10.05 1.52 5.99
C GLY A 94 11.06 2.23 5.09
N ALA A 95 11.68 1.51 4.13
CA ALA A 95 12.56 2.10 3.13
C ALA A 95 11.85 3.14 2.24
N ASN A 96 10.62 2.89 1.79
CA ASN A 96 9.87 3.90 1.03
C ASN A 96 9.60 5.14 1.89
N LEU A 97 9.23 4.97 3.16
CA LEU A 97 8.92 6.10 4.05
C LEU A 97 10.16 6.90 4.43
N TYR A 98 11.30 6.22 4.63
CA TYR A 98 12.58 6.87 4.81
C TYR A 98 13.01 7.62 3.55
N HIS A 99 12.91 6.98 2.39
CA HIS A 99 13.33 7.61 1.14
C HIS A 99 12.43 8.78 0.72
N ASP A 100 11.17 8.74 1.09
CA ASP A 100 10.21 9.84 0.95
C ASP A 100 10.62 11.08 1.77
N ALA A 101 11.12 10.88 2.99
CA ALA A 101 11.49 11.97 3.89
C ALA A 101 12.58 12.88 3.28
N HIS A 102 13.51 12.35 2.48
CA HIS A 102 14.53 13.16 1.80
C HIS A 102 13.90 14.36 1.06
N PHE A 103 12.82 14.12 0.30
CA PHE A 103 12.17 15.15 -0.48
C PHE A 103 11.49 16.21 0.39
N GLY A 104 10.88 15.80 1.50
CA GLY A 104 10.27 16.72 2.47
C GLY A 104 11.30 17.55 3.24
N LEU A 105 12.51 17.00 3.44
CA LEU A 105 13.65 17.70 4.04
C LEU A 105 14.40 18.60 3.04
N GLY A 106 13.97 18.67 1.79
CA GLY A 106 14.61 19.46 0.73
C GLY A 106 15.90 18.86 0.19
N LEU A 107 16.15 17.57 0.47
CA LEU A 107 17.30 16.83 -0.04
C LEU A 107 16.98 16.26 -1.43
N ALA A 108 18.01 16.16 -2.26
CA ALA A 108 17.87 15.79 -3.66
C ALA A 108 18.36 14.37 -3.95
N LEU A 109 17.57 13.66 -4.75
CA LEU A 109 17.96 12.44 -5.44
C LEU A 109 18.00 12.73 -6.93
N HIS A 110 18.89 12.07 -7.66
CA HIS A 110 19.16 12.32 -9.07
C HIS A 110 18.99 11.05 -9.90
N GLN A 111 18.53 11.21 -11.13
CA GLN A 111 18.59 10.12 -12.10
C GLN A 111 20.06 9.81 -12.39
N GLY A 112 20.42 8.55 -12.24
CA GLY A 112 21.73 7.98 -12.54
C GLY A 112 21.64 6.97 -13.68
N THR A 113 22.38 5.87 -13.53
CA THR A 113 22.42 4.76 -14.49
C THR A 113 22.57 3.44 -13.73
N PRO A 114 21.94 2.35 -14.19
CA PRO A 114 22.12 1.05 -13.57
C PRO A 114 23.50 0.43 -13.86
N PHE A 115 24.28 1.03 -14.77
CA PHE A 115 25.56 0.51 -15.25
C PHE A 115 26.79 1.17 -14.61
N ALA A 116 26.60 1.98 -13.56
CA ALA A 116 27.71 2.64 -12.88
C ALA A 116 28.56 1.65 -12.06
N ASN A 117 29.84 2.00 -11.84
CA ASN A 117 30.75 1.22 -11.03
C ASN A 117 30.53 1.51 -9.54
N ASP A 118 29.97 0.54 -8.80
CA ASP A 118 29.66 0.69 -7.38
C ASP A 118 30.89 0.94 -6.47
N VAL A 119 32.08 0.47 -6.86
CA VAL A 119 33.31 0.76 -6.10
C VAL A 119 33.67 2.23 -6.21
N GLU A 120 33.57 2.79 -7.42
CA GLU A 120 33.83 4.21 -7.66
C GLU A 120 32.76 5.08 -7.00
N LEU A 121 31.48 4.69 -7.08
CA LEU A 121 30.40 5.39 -6.39
C LEU A 121 30.66 5.45 -4.89
N ARG A 122 31.02 4.30 -4.28
CA ARG A 122 31.33 4.24 -2.84
C ARG A 122 32.54 5.10 -2.46
N ASP A 123 33.62 5.05 -3.24
CA ASP A 123 34.83 5.88 -3.01
C ASP A 123 34.51 7.38 -3.06
N LYS A 124 33.58 7.76 -3.94
CA LYS A 124 33.11 9.15 -4.10
C LYS A 124 31.96 9.55 -3.18
N GLY A 125 31.55 8.68 -2.24
CA GLY A 125 30.44 8.97 -1.33
C GLY A 125 29.07 9.06 -2.02
N VAL A 126 28.87 8.39 -3.16
CA VAL A 126 27.58 8.32 -3.84
C VAL A 126 26.87 7.01 -3.50
N VAL A 127 25.64 7.13 -3.03
CA VAL A 127 24.74 6.00 -2.77
C VAL A 127 23.83 5.79 -3.96
N ARG A 128 23.55 4.52 -4.28
CA ARG A 128 22.75 4.13 -5.44
C ARG A 128 21.58 3.25 -5.04
N ILE A 129 20.41 3.55 -5.62
CA ILE A 129 19.24 2.68 -5.66
C ILE A 129 18.97 2.41 -7.13
N TYR A 130 19.48 1.29 -7.65
CA TYR A 130 19.42 0.95 -9.07
C TYR A 130 19.93 2.08 -9.99
N ASP A 131 19.07 2.89 -10.59
CA ASP A 131 19.39 4.02 -11.46
C ASP A 131 19.07 5.38 -10.82
N ILE A 132 19.02 5.44 -9.49
CA ILE A 132 18.83 6.66 -8.68
C ILE A 132 20.06 6.88 -7.80
N PHE A 133 20.69 8.05 -7.89
CA PHE A 133 21.90 8.42 -7.15
C PHE A 133 21.63 9.57 -6.17
N PHE A 134 22.33 9.56 -5.04
CA PHE A 134 22.35 10.68 -4.11
C PHE A 134 23.64 10.66 -3.28
N ASP A 135 24.00 11.83 -2.75
CA ASP A 135 25.18 11.98 -1.90
C ASP A 135 24.97 11.26 -0.56
N TYR A 136 26.01 10.67 0.00
CA TYR A 136 25.97 10.02 1.32
C TYR A 136 25.49 10.97 2.43
N ASP A 137 25.79 12.27 2.33
CA ASP A 137 25.33 13.29 3.29
C ASP A 137 23.80 13.42 3.35
N VAL A 138 23.10 13.01 2.30
CA VAL A 138 21.62 12.93 2.26
C VAL A 138 21.10 11.89 3.26
N LEU A 139 21.79 10.74 3.40
CA LEU A 139 21.45 9.74 4.43
C LEU A 139 21.70 10.30 5.83
N LEU A 140 22.89 10.86 6.04
CA LEU A 140 23.30 11.37 7.35
C LEU A 140 22.36 12.47 7.84
N SER A 141 21.96 13.37 6.95
CA SER A 141 21.01 14.45 7.26
C SER A 141 19.64 13.92 7.64
N THR A 142 19.16 12.89 6.93
CA THR A 142 17.85 12.28 7.20
C THR A 142 17.87 11.45 8.48
N ASP A 143 18.96 10.70 8.72
CA ASP A 143 19.19 9.95 9.95
C ASP A 143 19.22 10.88 11.17
N ALA A 144 19.95 11.99 11.08
CA ALA A 144 20.00 12.99 12.14
C ALA A 144 18.60 13.55 12.45
N PHE A 145 17.83 13.90 11.41
CA PHE A 145 16.46 14.38 11.57
C PHE A 145 15.54 13.33 12.23
N VAL A 146 15.53 12.09 11.73
CA VAL A 146 14.71 11.01 12.27
C VAL A 146 15.07 10.74 13.73
N ARG A 147 16.37 10.73 14.07
CA ARG A 147 16.85 10.52 15.44
C ARG A 147 16.45 11.66 16.37
N GLU A 148 16.63 12.91 15.95
CA GLU A 148 16.23 14.08 16.73
C GLU A 148 14.73 14.07 17.02
N VAL A 149 13.90 13.81 16.01
CA VAL A 149 12.45 13.72 16.16
C VAL A 149 12.06 12.56 17.07
N SER A 150 12.62 11.37 16.84
CA SER A 150 12.30 10.16 17.60
C SER A 150 12.78 10.20 19.06
N ALA A 151 13.70 11.10 19.41
CA ALA A 151 14.16 11.32 20.78
C ALA A 151 13.23 12.23 21.61
N ARG A 152 12.22 12.87 20.98
CA ARG A 152 11.27 13.75 21.68
C ARG A 152 10.34 12.97 22.60
N ASP A 153 9.83 13.65 23.63
CA ASP A 153 9.02 13.05 24.71
C ASP A 153 7.80 12.28 24.22
N GLU A 154 7.10 12.79 23.20
CA GLU A 154 5.88 12.14 22.66
C GLU A 154 6.15 10.77 22.02
N PHE A 155 7.40 10.52 21.61
CA PHE A 155 7.87 9.25 21.06
C PHE A 155 8.38 8.28 22.13
N GLN A 156 8.61 8.71 23.37
CA GLN A 156 9.23 7.89 24.42
C GLN A 156 8.24 6.90 25.07
N ARG A 157 7.54 6.13 24.24
CA ARG A 157 6.54 5.11 24.61
C ARG A 157 6.37 4.08 23.50
N SER A 158 5.68 2.99 23.82
CA SER A 158 5.17 2.06 22.79
C SER A 158 4.09 2.72 21.95
N MET A 159 4.13 2.53 20.63
CA MET A 159 3.10 2.98 19.68
C MET A 159 3.09 2.12 18.42
N SER A 160 1.97 2.10 17.71
CA SER A 160 1.89 1.46 16.39
C SER A 160 2.76 2.21 15.37
N SER A 161 3.15 1.55 14.28
CA SER A 161 3.93 2.20 13.23
C SER A 161 3.12 3.31 12.55
N ALA A 162 1.80 3.17 12.42
CA ALA A 162 0.95 4.24 11.88
C ALA A 162 0.96 5.51 12.74
N GLU A 163 0.94 5.36 14.06
CA GLU A 163 1.06 6.50 14.97
C GLU A 163 2.43 7.16 14.89
N TYR A 164 3.50 6.37 14.86
CA TYR A 164 4.85 6.90 14.64
C TYR A 164 4.96 7.67 13.33
N HIS A 165 4.50 7.10 12.21
CA HIS A 165 4.57 7.75 10.89
C HIS A 165 3.68 9.00 10.82
N TYR A 166 2.54 9.00 11.50
CA TYR A 166 1.69 10.19 11.61
C TYR A 166 2.41 11.33 12.33
N LEU A 167 3.06 11.06 13.47
CA LEU A 167 3.81 12.07 14.21
C LEU A 167 5.04 12.55 13.40
N LEU A 168 5.83 11.62 12.86
CA LEU A 168 6.98 11.93 12.02
C LEU A 168 6.56 12.77 10.79
N GLY A 169 5.44 12.44 10.14
CA GLY A 169 4.88 13.20 9.03
C GLY A 169 4.55 14.64 9.39
N GLY A 170 4.07 14.89 10.62
CA GLY A 170 3.88 16.26 11.13
C GLY A 170 5.19 17.05 11.19
N TYR A 171 6.26 16.43 11.67
CA TYR A 171 7.58 17.05 11.69
C TYR A 171 8.16 17.32 10.30
N VAL A 172 8.01 16.35 9.38
CA VAL A 172 8.40 16.54 7.97
C VAL A 172 7.59 17.68 7.35
N ARG A 173 6.30 17.80 7.66
CA ARG A 173 5.45 18.88 7.17
C ARG A 173 5.89 20.26 7.66
N GLU A 174 6.24 20.39 8.94
CA GLU A 174 6.77 21.66 9.45
C GLU A 174 8.11 22.02 8.79
N ARG A 175 8.94 21.02 8.48
CA ARG A 175 10.17 21.24 7.72
C ARG A 175 9.90 21.66 6.28
N GLU A 176 8.95 21.04 5.58
CA GLU A 176 8.52 21.45 4.24
C GLU A 176 8.12 22.93 4.23
N LYS A 177 7.25 23.34 5.16
CA LYS A 177 6.81 24.74 5.29
C LYS A 177 7.99 25.69 5.50
N ALA A 178 8.91 25.34 6.40
CA ALA A 178 10.09 26.16 6.69
C ALA A 178 11.02 26.32 5.49
N LEU A 179 11.05 25.34 4.58
CA LEU A 179 11.85 25.35 3.36
C LEU A 179 11.09 25.93 2.14
N GLY A 180 9.83 26.35 2.30
CA GLY A 180 9.00 26.79 1.18
C GLY A 180 8.61 25.67 0.20
N LEU A 181 8.68 24.41 0.65
CA LEU A 181 8.29 23.23 -0.10
C LEU A 181 6.82 22.89 0.17
N SER A 182 6.20 22.18 -0.77
CA SER A 182 4.82 21.72 -0.65
C SER A 182 4.62 20.40 -1.37
N ARG A 183 3.93 19.46 -0.72
CA ARG A 183 3.52 18.16 -1.30
C ARG A 183 4.70 17.34 -1.84
N ARG A 184 5.89 17.42 -1.20
CA ARG A 184 7.09 16.68 -1.61
C ARG A 184 7.19 15.33 -0.90
N SER A 185 6.64 15.21 0.30
CA SER A 185 6.64 13.99 1.11
C SER A 185 5.24 13.39 1.26
N LEU A 186 5.13 12.09 0.98
CA LEU A 186 4.00 11.23 1.32
C LEU A 186 3.69 11.26 2.82
N LEU A 187 4.70 11.16 3.70
CA LEU A 187 4.50 11.24 5.15
C LEU A 187 3.85 12.55 5.57
N ALA A 188 4.35 13.68 5.05
CA ALA A 188 3.80 15.00 5.35
C ALA A 188 2.35 15.15 4.88
N VAL A 189 2.03 14.67 3.67
CA VAL A 189 0.67 14.73 3.14
C VAL A 189 -0.28 13.80 3.89
N ALA A 190 0.14 12.57 4.18
CA ALA A 190 -0.67 11.60 4.90
C ALA A 190 -0.99 12.08 6.32
N HIS A 191 -0.07 12.78 6.98
CA HIS A 191 -0.33 13.47 8.25
C HIS A 191 -1.48 14.48 8.12
N GLU A 192 -1.44 15.40 7.15
CA GLU A 192 -2.49 16.42 6.99
C GLU A 192 -3.87 15.85 6.63
N LEU A 193 -3.87 14.75 5.87
CA LEU A 193 -5.08 14.07 5.41
C LEU A 193 -5.57 13.01 6.40
N GLU A 194 -4.85 12.80 7.51
CA GLU A 194 -5.15 11.79 8.54
C GLU A 194 -5.28 10.37 7.96
N VAL A 195 -4.41 10.05 7.01
CA VAL A 195 -4.29 8.73 6.36
C VAL A 195 -3.23 7.90 7.10
N PRO A 196 -3.60 6.79 7.77
CA PRO A 196 -2.62 5.96 8.48
C PRO A 196 -1.70 5.23 7.48
N ILE A 197 -0.40 5.23 7.80
CA ILE A 197 0.63 4.49 7.06
C ILE A 197 1.31 3.50 8.01
N TYR A 198 1.06 2.21 7.80
CA TYR A 198 1.69 1.13 8.54
C TYR A 198 2.98 0.65 7.85
N THR A 199 3.85 -0.03 8.59
CA THR A 199 4.99 -0.76 8.03
C THR A 199 5.05 -2.17 8.57
N SER A 200 5.03 -3.16 7.69
CA SER A 200 4.97 -4.57 8.06
C SER A 200 6.28 -5.13 8.65
N SER A 201 7.37 -4.37 8.57
CA SER A 201 8.70 -4.73 9.10
C SER A 201 9.42 -3.45 9.55
N PRO A 202 9.02 -2.84 10.69
CA PRO A 202 9.48 -1.50 11.06
C PRO A 202 10.99 -1.41 11.32
N GLY A 203 11.62 -2.53 11.74
CA GLY A 203 13.07 -2.63 11.89
C GLY A 203 13.86 -2.70 10.57
N ASP A 204 13.20 -2.98 9.44
CA ASP A 204 13.83 -3.15 8.13
C ASP A 204 13.85 -1.84 7.32
N SER A 205 14.49 -0.81 7.90
CA SER A 205 14.71 0.49 7.26
C SER A 205 15.66 1.35 8.08
N SER A 206 16.22 2.42 7.47
CA SER A 206 17.00 3.41 8.22
C SER A 206 16.20 4.11 9.33
N ILE A 207 14.87 4.23 9.21
CA ILE A 207 14.00 4.67 10.32
C ILE A 207 14.16 3.70 11.50
N GLY A 208 13.93 2.41 11.27
CA GLY A 208 14.07 1.36 12.27
C GLY A 208 15.48 1.27 12.86
N MET A 209 16.52 1.44 12.04
CA MET A 209 17.92 1.44 12.48
C MET A 209 18.23 2.61 13.43
N ASN A 210 17.74 3.82 13.15
CA ASN A 210 17.92 4.97 14.06
C ASN A 210 17.12 4.78 15.36
N VAL A 211 15.93 4.20 15.31
CA VAL A 211 15.18 3.84 16.53
C VAL A 211 15.92 2.79 17.36
N ALA A 212 16.52 1.78 16.72
CA ALA A 212 17.32 0.77 17.39
C ALA A 212 18.57 1.36 18.07
N GLU A 213 19.22 2.35 17.44
CA GLU A 213 20.34 3.09 18.04
C GLU A 213 19.88 3.88 19.28
N LEU A 214 18.76 4.60 19.19
CA LEU A 214 18.18 5.30 20.34
C LEU A 214 17.83 4.37 21.50
N ALA A 215 17.39 3.14 21.22
CA ALA A 215 17.13 2.14 22.25
C ALA A 215 18.41 1.77 23.02
N LEU A 216 19.57 1.65 22.35
CA LEU A 216 20.86 1.46 23.01
C LEU A 216 21.27 2.66 23.87
N ALA A 217 20.85 3.87 23.48
CA ALA A 217 21.05 5.10 24.24
C ALA A 217 20.04 5.29 25.40
N GLY A 218 19.15 4.33 25.65
CA GLY A 218 18.15 4.38 26.73
C GLY A 218 16.80 4.98 26.35
N GLY A 219 16.55 5.21 25.06
CA GLY A 219 15.25 5.61 24.52
C GLY A 219 14.17 4.55 24.78
N LYS A 220 12.91 5.02 24.91
CA LYS A 220 11.76 4.16 25.26
C LYS A 220 10.81 3.90 24.10
N LEU A 221 11.06 4.49 22.94
CA LEU A 221 10.28 4.26 21.73
C LEU A 221 10.32 2.77 21.36
N GLN A 222 9.15 2.17 21.23
CA GLN A 222 8.98 0.79 20.76
C GLN A 222 7.85 0.73 19.74
N PHE A 223 8.09 0.03 18.63
CA PHE A 223 7.04 -0.27 17.67
C PHE A 223 6.18 -1.43 18.17
N ASP A 224 4.90 -1.15 18.46
CA ASP A 224 3.91 -2.17 18.78
C ASP A 224 3.37 -2.80 17.49
N VAL A 225 4.04 -3.86 17.04
CA VAL A 225 3.62 -4.61 15.85
C VAL A 225 2.30 -5.35 16.04
N SER A 226 1.89 -5.61 17.29
CA SER A 226 0.58 -6.23 17.56
C SER A 226 -0.53 -5.20 17.40
N ALA A 227 -0.29 -3.94 17.77
CA ALA A 227 -1.18 -2.84 17.47
C ALA A 227 -1.35 -2.67 15.96
N ASP A 228 -0.28 -2.72 15.15
CA ASP A 228 -0.40 -2.63 13.68
C ASP A 228 -1.32 -3.72 13.09
N VAL A 229 -1.15 -4.97 13.53
CA VAL A 229 -1.99 -6.09 13.07
C VAL A 229 -3.47 -5.87 13.42
N ASN A 230 -3.75 -5.44 14.65
CA ASN A 230 -5.13 -5.24 15.09
C ASN A 230 -5.75 -3.97 14.49
N GLU A 231 -5.00 -2.87 14.36
CA GLU A 231 -5.50 -1.61 13.81
C GLU A 231 -5.87 -1.75 12.33
N THR A 232 -5.05 -2.46 11.55
CA THR A 232 -5.35 -2.74 10.14
C THR A 232 -6.57 -3.67 9.99
N ALA A 233 -6.69 -4.69 10.83
CA ALA A 233 -7.90 -5.53 10.89
C ALA A 233 -9.14 -4.71 11.30
N ALA A 234 -9.01 -3.78 12.25
CA ALA A 234 -10.09 -2.91 12.70
C ALA A 234 -10.59 -1.98 11.58
N ILE A 235 -9.69 -1.45 10.73
CA ILE A 235 -10.06 -0.64 9.56
C ILE A 235 -10.97 -1.44 8.60
N VAL A 236 -10.57 -2.68 8.30
CA VAL A 236 -11.32 -3.55 7.38
C VAL A 236 -12.66 -3.94 8.00
N LEU A 237 -12.67 -4.34 9.27
CA LEU A 237 -13.90 -4.70 9.98
C LEU A 237 -14.88 -3.52 10.04
N GLU A 238 -14.42 -2.30 10.36
CA GLU A 238 -15.27 -1.11 10.41
C GLU A 238 -15.92 -0.83 9.03
N ALA A 239 -15.14 -0.97 7.95
CA ALA A 239 -15.66 -0.77 6.60
C ALA A 239 -16.83 -1.72 6.28
N LYS A 240 -16.73 -2.98 6.70
CA LYS A 240 -17.78 -3.99 6.51
C LYS A 240 -19.00 -3.76 7.39
N ARG A 241 -18.77 -3.45 8.67
CA ARG A 241 -19.85 -3.27 9.66
C ARG A 241 -20.65 -1.98 9.47
N THR A 242 -20.11 -1.02 8.74
CA THR A 242 -20.83 0.21 8.35
C THR A 242 -21.59 0.07 7.02
N GLY A 243 -21.74 -1.16 6.51
CA GLY A 243 -22.44 -1.46 5.25
C GLY A 243 -21.61 -1.17 4.00
N GLY A 244 -20.31 -0.90 4.17
CA GLY A 244 -19.36 -0.66 3.11
C GLY A 244 -18.61 -1.91 2.66
N LYS A 245 -17.54 -1.68 1.92
CA LYS A 245 -16.70 -2.71 1.29
C LYS A 245 -15.23 -2.42 1.50
N SER A 246 -14.36 -3.40 1.31
CA SER A 246 -12.90 -3.23 1.34
C SER A 246 -12.27 -3.51 -0.01
N GLY A 247 -11.29 -2.69 -0.40
CA GLY A 247 -10.54 -2.87 -1.63
C GLY A 247 -9.03 -2.87 -1.38
N ALA A 248 -8.34 -3.85 -1.94
CA ALA A 248 -6.88 -3.97 -1.87
C ALA A 248 -6.25 -3.50 -3.20
N LEU A 249 -5.59 -2.33 -3.17
CA LEU A 249 -4.71 -1.86 -4.22
C LEU A 249 -3.27 -2.26 -3.89
N ILE A 250 -2.69 -3.18 -4.65
CA ILE A 250 -1.38 -3.75 -4.39
C ILE A 250 -0.39 -3.23 -5.42
N VAL A 251 0.59 -2.44 -4.97
CA VAL A 251 1.69 -1.95 -5.79
C VAL A 251 2.96 -2.71 -5.42
N GLY A 252 3.29 -3.69 -6.26
CA GLY A 252 4.35 -4.67 -6.06
C GLY A 252 3.88 -5.92 -5.33
N GLY A 253 4.59 -6.30 -4.26
CA GLY A 253 4.41 -7.56 -3.57
C GLY A 253 4.93 -7.53 -2.13
N GLY A 254 5.73 -8.54 -1.77
CA GLY A 254 6.46 -8.59 -0.50
C GLY A 254 5.59 -8.53 0.76
N SER A 255 6.23 -8.18 1.88
CA SER A 255 5.60 -8.13 3.20
C SER A 255 4.39 -7.18 3.25
N PRO A 256 4.42 -5.95 2.67
CA PRO A 256 3.24 -5.09 2.60
C PRO A 256 2.02 -5.69 1.89
N LYS A 257 2.19 -6.44 0.79
CA LYS A 257 1.06 -7.15 0.15
C LYS A 257 0.41 -8.13 1.13
N ASN A 258 1.20 -8.96 1.81
CA ASN A 258 0.62 -9.91 2.76
C ASN A 258 0.01 -9.20 3.97
N PHE A 259 0.66 -8.17 4.50
CA PHE A 259 0.13 -7.44 5.65
C PHE A 259 -1.22 -6.76 5.34
N LEU A 260 -1.43 -6.31 4.10
CA LEU A 260 -2.72 -5.77 3.64
C LEU A 260 -3.80 -6.85 3.58
N LEU A 261 -3.45 -8.02 3.08
CA LEU A 261 -4.40 -9.11 2.86
C LEU A 261 -4.66 -9.94 4.13
N GLN A 262 -3.69 -10.02 5.05
CA GLN A 262 -3.79 -10.82 6.28
C GLN A 262 -4.79 -10.24 7.28
N THR A 263 -5.29 -9.01 7.07
CA THR A 263 -6.37 -8.44 7.87
C THR A 263 -7.57 -9.38 7.93
N GLU A 264 -7.86 -10.07 6.83
CA GLU A 264 -8.99 -10.99 6.72
C GLU A 264 -8.76 -12.31 7.49
N PRO A 265 -7.65 -13.04 7.31
CA PRO A 265 -7.26 -14.14 8.21
C PRO A 265 -7.22 -13.72 9.70
N GLN A 266 -6.76 -12.51 10.01
CA GLN A 266 -6.75 -12.01 11.38
C GLN A 266 -8.18 -11.92 11.94
N ILE A 267 -9.12 -11.37 11.17
CA ILE A 267 -10.54 -11.27 11.57
C ILE A 267 -11.18 -12.68 11.68
N GLN A 268 -11.08 -13.48 10.62
CA GLN A 268 -11.84 -14.72 10.44
C GLN A 268 -11.27 -15.92 11.21
N GLU A 269 -9.95 -16.10 11.12
CA GLU A 269 -9.28 -17.30 11.62
C GLU A 269 -8.75 -17.09 13.04
N VAL A 270 -8.05 -15.97 13.28
CA VAL A 270 -7.37 -15.71 14.55
C VAL A 270 -8.35 -15.16 15.60
N LEU A 271 -9.18 -14.18 15.23
CA LEU A 271 -10.16 -13.59 16.14
C LEU A 271 -11.52 -14.33 16.14
N GLY A 272 -11.79 -15.16 15.12
CA GLY A 272 -13.02 -15.93 15.00
C GLY A 272 -14.26 -15.10 14.67
N ILE A 273 -14.07 -13.87 14.18
CA ILE A 273 -15.14 -12.95 13.80
C ILE A 273 -15.61 -13.30 12.39
N ASP A 274 -16.92 -13.44 12.20
CA ASP A 274 -17.49 -13.77 10.88
C ASP A 274 -17.24 -12.62 9.88
N GLU A 275 -16.57 -12.95 8.79
CA GLU A 275 -16.26 -12.06 7.66
C GLU A 275 -15.87 -12.92 6.44
N ARG A 276 -15.86 -12.34 5.24
CA ARG A 276 -15.73 -13.12 3.99
C ARG A 276 -14.50 -12.81 3.14
N GLY A 277 -13.67 -11.82 3.51
CA GLY A 277 -12.55 -11.39 2.68
C GLY A 277 -12.75 -10.02 2.03
N HIS A 278 -11.69 -9.51 1.37
CA HIS A 278 -11.76 -8.25 0.62
C HIS A 278 -12.70 -8.36 -0.59
N ASP A 279 -13.45 -7.28 -0.87
CA ASP A 279 -14.39 -7.21 -2.00
C ASP A 279 -13.68 -6.99 -3.34
N PHE A 280 -12.57 -6.25 -3.33
CA PHE A 280 -11.86 -5.89 -4.56
C PHE A 280 -10.36 -6.14 -4.43
N PHE A 281 -9.77 -6.64 -5.50
CA PHE A 281 -8.35 -6.92 -5.59
C PHE A 281 -7.80 -6.40 -6.92
N LEU A 282 -6.87 -5.45 -6.84
CA LEU A 282 -6.10 -4.96 -7.97
C LEU A 282 -4.61 -5.04 -7.61
N GLN A 283 -3.86 -5.85 -8.33
CA GLN A 283 -2.42 -5.96 -8.18
C GLN A 283 -1.68 -5.46 -9.42
N LEU A 284 -0.71 -4.59 -9.20
CA LEU A 284 0.34 -4.20 -10.14
C LEU A 284 1.64 -4.87 -9.67
N THR A 285 2.25 -5.73 -10.48
CA THR A 285 3.43 -6.50 -10.07
C THR A 285 4.23 -6.96 -11.28
N ASP A 286 5.54 -7.13 -11.14
CA ASP A 286 6.40 -7.81 -12.10
C ASP A 286 6.70 -9.27 -11.69
N ALA A 287 6.34 -9.64 -10.46
CA ALA A 287 6.67 -10.92 -9.87
C ALA A 287 5.84 -12.07 -10.47
N ARG A 288 6.52 -13.14 -10.86
CA ARG A 288 5.88 -14.35 -11.40
C ARG A 288 5.40 -15.30 -10.29
N PRO A 289 4.25 -15.97 -10.48
CA PRO A 289 3.67 -16.87 -9.47
C PRO A 289 4.48 -18.16 -9.25
N ASP A 290 5.16 -18.68 -10.28
CA ASP A 290 5.84 -19.99 -10.28
C ASP A 290 7.03 -20.08 -9.32
N THR A 291 7.59 -18.94 -8.92
CA THR A 291 8.77 -18.87 -8.06
C THR A 291 8.45 -19.12 -6.57
N GLY A 292 7.19 -19.29 -6.20
CA GLY A 292 6.75 -19.50 -4.81
C GLY A 292 6.82 -18.25 -3.93
N GLY A 293 7.17 -17.09 -4.51
CA GLY A 293 7.21 -15.82 -3.80
C GLY A 293 5.81 -15.22 -3.64
N LEU A 294 5.49 -14.77 -2.43
CA LEU A 294 4.26 -14.05 -2.09
C LEU A 294 3.95 -12.88 -3.05
N SER A 295 4.99 -12.21 -3.56
CA SER A 295 4.85 -11.12 -4.54
C SER A 295 4.06 -11.54 -5.79
N GLY A 296 4.26 -12.78 -6.25
CA GLY A 296 3.57 -13.34 -7.42
C GLY A 296 2.29 -14.11 -7.10
N ALA A 297 1.98 -14.37 -5.82
CA ALA A 297 0.84 -15.17 -5.40
C ALA A 297 -0.48 -14.65 -5.99
N THR A 298 -1.27 -15.56 -6.57
CA THR A 298 -2.45 -15.20 -7.37
C THR A 298 -3.67 -14.86 -6.50
N PRO A 299 -4.68 -14.14 -7.04
CA PRO A 299 -5.94 -13.94 -6.33
C PRO A 299 -6.65 -15.26 -5.99
N GLY A 300 -6.53 -16.28 -6.86
CA GLY A 300 -7.10 -17.60 -6.61
C GLY A 300 -6.49 -18.29 -5.39
N GLU A 301 -5.17 -18.17 -5.21
CA GLU A 301 -4.50 -18.60 -3.98
C GLU A 301 -4.98 -17.78 -2.79
N ALA A 302 -5.11 -16.46 -2.92
CA ALA A 302 -5.60 -15.60 -1.83
C ALA A 302 -7.01 -15.98 -1.34
N VAL A 303 -7.91 -16.42 -2.22
CA VAL A 303 -9.24 -16.94 -1.85
C VAL A 303 -9.14 -18.17 -0.94
N SER A 304 -8.20 -19.09 -1.18
CA SER A 304 -8.06 -20.29 -0.31
C SER A 304 -7.62 -19.96 1.12
N TRP A 305 -7.08 -18.76 1.33
CA TRP A 305 -6.69 -18.22 2.64
C TRP A 305 -7.74 -17.26 3.23
N GLY A 306 -8.96 -17.19 2.66
CA GLY A 306 -10.00 -16.27 3.12
C GLY A 306 -9.70 -14.78 2.90
N LYS A 307 -8.63 -14.44 2.15
CA LYS A 307 -8.18 -13.04 1.94
C LYS A 307 -9.07 -12.27 0.98
N ILE A 308 -9.81 -12.95 0.11
CA ILE A 308 -10.71 -12.38 -0.90
C ILE A 308 -12.03 -13.13 -0.83
N ASP A 309 -13.16 -12.42 -0.93
CA ASP A 309 -14.47 -13.06 -1.02
C ASP A 309 -14.53 -13.97 -2.27
N PRO A 310 -14.86 -15.27 -2.12
CA PRO A 310 -14.96 -16.20 -3.25
C PRO A 310 -15.87 -15.70 -4.38
N ASP A 311 -16.95 -14.99 -4.05
CA ASP A 311 -17.91 -14.46 -5.04
C ASP A 311 -17.32 -13.29 -5.85
N MET A 312 -16.26 -12.67 -5.34
CA MET A 312 -15.58 -11.53 -5.95
C MET A 312 -14.36 -11.93 -6.79
N LEU A 313 -13.92 -13.20 -6.73
CA LEU A 313 -12.77 -13.72 -7.49
C LEU A 313 -12.82 -13.39 -9.01
N PRO A 314 -13.97 -13.51 -9.71
CA PRO A 314 -14.04 -13.18 -11.14
C PRO A 314 -13.76 -11.70 -11.46
N GLY A 315 -13.88 -10.81 -10.48
CA GLY A 315 -13.64 -9.37 -10.61
C GLY A 315 -12.21 -8.94 -10.28
N THR A 316 -11.31 -9.86 -9.96
CA THR A 316 -9.92 -9.54 -9.56
C THR A 316 -9.02 -9.26 -10.75
N VAL A 317 -8.12 -8.29 -10.59
CA VAL A 317 -7.18 -7.91 -11.66
C VAL A 317 -5.73 -8.02 -11.17
N VAL A 318 -4.90 -8.65 -12.00
CA VAL A 318 -3.44 -8.67 -11.88
C VAL A 318 -2.86 -8.13 -13.18
N CYS A 319 -2.05 -7.09 -13.06
CA CYS A 319 -1.32 -6.45 -14.15
C CYS A 319 0.16 -6.78 -14.00
N TYR A 320 0.68 -7.62 -14.90
CA TYR A 320 2.11 -7.95 -14.94
C TYR A 320 2.91 -6.84 -15.61
N MET A 321 3.35 -5.84 -14.84
CA MET A 321 4.02 -4.65 -15.33
C MET A 321 4.83 -3.96 -14.22
N ASP A 322 5.89 -3.26 -14.61
CA ASP A 322 6.65 -2.38 -13.71
C ASP A 322 5.75 -1.28 -13.09
N ASN A 323 5.93 -1.03 -11.80
CA ASN A 323 5.12 -0.06 -11.05
C ASN A 323 5.39 1.40 -11.45
N THR A 324 6.60 1.72 -11.92
CA THR A 324 6.96 3.05 -12.45
C THR A 324 6.28 3.35 -13.78
N VAL A 325 5.73 2.33 -14.45
CA VAL A 325 4.87 2.49 -15.65
C VAL A 325 3.39 2.45 -15.25
N SER A 326 2.97 1.39 -14.55
CA SER A 326 1.56 1.11 -14.30
C SER A 326 0.90 2.07 -13.30
N LEU A 327 1.59 2.48 -12.23
CA LEU A 327 1.01 3.34 -11.21
C LEU A 327 0.75 4.77 -11.71
N PRO A 328 1.68 5.46 -12.42
CA PRO A 328 1.38 6.76 -13.02
C PRO A 328 0.20 6.73 -13.99
N LEU A 329 0.09 5.68 -14.81
CA LEU A 329 -1.03 5.48 -15.74
C LEU A 329 -2.35 5.28 -14.99
N LEU A 330 -2.36 4.46 -13.93
CA LEU A 330 -3.53 4.26 -13.08
C LEU A 330 -3.96 5.57 -12.40
N THR A 331 -3.01 6.33 -11.84
CA THR A 331 -3.29 7.62 -11.20
C THR A 331 -3.87 8.62 -12.19
N ALA A 332 -3.25 8.76 -13.38
CA ALA A 332 -3.73 9.66 -14.42
C ALA A 332 -5.14 9.29 -14.90
N TYR A 333 -5.39 7.99 -15.12
CA TYR A 333 -6.71 7.49 -15.49
C TYR A 333 -7.74 7.78 -14.41
N ALA A 334 -7.44 7.47 -13.15
CA ALA A 334 -8.35 7.70 -12.03
C ALA A 334 -8.69 9.19 -11.86
N LYS A 335 -7.68 10.06 -11.93
CA LYS A 335 -7.85 11.52 -11.88
C LYS A 335 -8.68 12.07 -13.04
N ALA A 336 -8.62 11.44 -14.22
CA ALA A 336 -9.36 11.86 -15.41
C ALA A 336 -10.80 11.32 -15.46
N ARG A 337 -11.06 10.16 -14.85
CA ARG A 337 -12.35 9.44 -14.96
C ARG A 337 -13.18 9.44 -13.69
N ARG A 338 -12.65 9.91 -12.57
CA ARG A 338 -13.35 9.92 -11.28
C ARG A 338 -13.18 11.24 -10.54
N GLU A 339 -14.30 11.74 -10.02
CA GLU A 339 -14.29 12.89 -9.12
C GLU A 339 -13.67 12.52 -7.77
N PRO A 340 -12.96 13.45 -7.09
CA PRO A 340 -12.51 13.27 -5.73
C PRO A 340 -13.64 12.86 -4.79
N ARG A 341 -13.31 12.02 -3.79
CA ARG A 341 -14.26 11.60 -2.75
C ARG A 341 -13.87 12.17 -1.38
N PRO A 342 -14.82 12.29 -0.43
CA PRO A 342 -14.51 12.76 0.91
C PRO A 342 -13.43 11.91 1.59
N LEU A 343 -12.46 12.58 2.22
CA LEU A 343 -11.40 11.94 2.98
C LEU A 343 -11.98 11.21 4.20
N LYS A 344 -11.64 9.93 4.38
CA LYS A 344 -12.13 9.15 5.53
C LYS A 344 -11.46 9.52 6.85
N ARG A 345 -10.25 10.10 6.80
CA ARG A 345 -9.49 10.58 7.98
C ARG A 345 -9.38 9.50 9.07
N LEU A 346 -8.83 8.34 8.70
CA LEU A 346 -8.87 7.13 9.52
C LEU A 346 -7.99 7.23 10.78
N MET A 347 -6.95 8.07 10.80
CA MET A 347 -6.14 8.29 12.01
C MET A 347 -6.98 8.73 13.20
N GLY A 348 -7.89 9.70 13.01
CA GLY A 348 -8.79 10.20 14.06
C GLY A 348 -9.88 9.20 14.48
N LYS A 349 -10.04 8.07 13.78
CA LYS A 349 -11.05 7.04 14.06
C LYS A 349 -10.45 5.75 14.64
N ARG A 350 -9.12 5.68 14.74
CA ARG A 350 -8.37 4.47 15.12
C ARG A 350 -8.85 3.85 16.43
N GLU A 351 -9.01 4.65 17.47
CA GLU A 351 -9.46 4.19 18.79
C GLU A 351 -10.88 3.60 18.74
N ALA A 352 -11.81 4.25 18.04
CA ALA A 352 -13.18 3.78 17.90
C ALA A 352 -13.26 2.45 17.13
N MET A 353 -12.49 2.33 16.03
CA MET A 353 -12.38 1.08 15.27
C MET A 353 -11.81 -0.05 16.12
N MET A 354 -10.76 0.24 16.92
CA MET A 354 -10.17 -0.73 17.84
C MET A 354 -11.14 -1.17 18.94
N GLN A 355 -11.94 -0.25 19.49
CA GLN A 355 -12.97 -0.60 20.48
C GLN A 355 -14.00 -1.56 19.89
N ARG A 356 -14.44 -1.35 18.63
CA ARG A 356 -15.31 -2.31 17.93
C ARG A 356 -14.65 -3.67 17.78
N LEU A 357 -13.42 -3.71 17.28
CA LEU A 357 -12.70 -4.97 17.08
C LEU A 357 -12.61 -5.77 18.39
N VAL A 358 -12.27 -5.12 19.50
CA VAL A 358 -12.22 -5.76 20.83
C VAL A 358 -13.59 -6.28 21.26
N ALA A 359 -14.66 -5.51 21.02
CA ALA A 359 -16.01 -5.93 21.36
C ALA A 359 -16.46 -7.16 20.56
N GLU A 360 -16.25 -7.17 19.25
CA GLU A 360 -16.60 -8.31 18.38
C GLU A 360 -15.73 -9.54 18.67
N TYR A 361 -14.43 -9.35 18.91
CA TYR A 361 -13.55 -10.43 19.35
C TYR A 361 -14.05 -11.09 20.65
N ARG A 362 -14.42 -10.28 21.65
CA ARG A 362 -14.96 -10.81 22.92
C ARG A 362 -16.26 -11.60 22.72
N ALA A 363 -17.11 -11.17 21.78
CA ALA A 363 -18.32 -11.91 21.43
C ALA A 363 -18.02 -13.22 20.68
N ALA A 364 -16.94 -13.26 19.89
CA ALA A 364 -16.54 -14.43 19.11
C ALA A 364 -15.70 -15.48 19.88
N LEU A 365 -15.22 -15.15 21.08
CA LEU A 365 -14.31 -15.99 21.87
C LEU A 365 -14.78 -17.44 22.02
N ALA A 366 -16.04 -17.65 22.39
CA ALA A 366 -16.57 -19.01 22.59
C ALA A 366 -16.52 -19.86 21.32
N PHE A 367 -16.92 -19.27 20.18
CA PHE A 367 -16.86 -19.93 18.88
C PHE A 367 -15.43 -20.21 18.44
N ARG A 368 -14.51 -19.25 18.63
CA ARG A 368 -13.08 -19.43 18.33
C ARG A 368 -12.49 -20.59 19.14
N ASP A 369 -12.75 -20.62 20.44
CA ASP A 369 -12.17 -21.62 21.35
C ASP A 369 -12.69 -23.02 21.06
N GLU A 370 -13.97 -23.17 20.72
CA GLU A 370 -14.56 -24.44 20.29
C GLU A 370 -13.88 -25.01 19.02
N ARG A 371 -13.63 -24.15 18.02
CA ARG A 371 -12.88 -24.52 16.81
C ARG A 371 -11.46 -24.98 17.14
N ALA A 372 -10.77 -24.26 18.01
CA ALA A 372 -9.40 -24.58 18.42
C ALA A 372 -9.33 -25.92 19.16
N HIS A 373 -10.25 -26.18 20.09
CA HIS A 373 -10.33 -27.45 20.79
C HIS A 373 -10.53 -28.62 19.83
N THR A 374 -11.41 -28.47 18.84
CA THR A 374 -11.65 -29.50 17.81
C THR A 374 -10.38 -29.82 17.00
N ALA A 375 -9.53 -28.82 16.75
CA ALA A 375 -8.27 -29.00 16.03
C ALA A 375 -7.14 -29.61 16.88
N GLN A 376 -7.06 -29.30 18.19
CA GLN A 376 -6.04 -29.84 19.11
C GLN A 376 -6.05 -31.37 19.18
N TRP A 377 -7.22 -32.00 19.08
CA TRP A 377 -7.34 -33.46 19.02
C TRP A 377 -6.64 -34.09 17.82
N ARG A 378 -6.33 -33.32 16.76
CA ARG A 378 -5.60 -33.81 15.57
C ARG A 378 -4.07 -33.70 15.67
N ILE A 379 -3.55 -32.99 16.67
CA ILE A 379 -2.10 -32.82 16.92
C ILE A 379 -1.61 -33.84 17.95
N ALA A 380 -2.52 -34.36 18.79
CA ALA A 380 -2.22 -35.31 19.86
C ALA A 380 -2.26 -36.80 19.42
N GLU A 381 -2.61 -37.08 18.16
CA GLU A 381 -2.43 -38.38 17.48
C GLU A 381 -1.15 -38.36 16.65
#